data_AF-A0A8T0CP14-F1
#
_entry.id   AF-A0A8T0CP14-F1
#
_cell.length_a   1.000
_cell.length_b   1.000
_cell.length_c   1.000
_cell.angle_alpha   90.00
_cell.angle_beta   90.00
_cell.angle_gamma   90.00
#
_symmetry.space_group_name_H-M   'P 1'
#
loop_
_entity.id
_entity.type
_entity.pdbx_description
1 polymer ?
#
loop_
_entity_poly.entity_id
_entity_poly.type
_entity_poly.pdbx_seq_one_letter_code
_entity_poly.pdbx_strand_id
1 'polypeptide(L)'
;MKLCLQFCWTVENQDGFTNTAELEQITEEFNKKSNSLYTILRSSRLAGSQRAPFLRRFLLRLNFNSFFEATAKGVLNIVRSHPALPVLNQP
;
A
#
# COMPACT_ATOMS: atom_id res chain seq x y z
N MET A 1 9.88 4.48 -5.76
CA MET A 1 10.20 5.66 -4.93
C MET A 1 9.52 6.94 -5.39
N LYS A 2 9.34 7.21 -6.69
CA LYS A 2 8.65 8.42 -7.18
C LYS A 2 7.28 8.69 -6.50
N LEU A 3 6.44 7.66 -6.34
CA LEU A 3 5.15 7.80 -5.64
C LEU A 3 5.28 8.25 -4.18
N CYS A 4 6.30 7.79 -3.45
CA CYS A 4 6.53 8.21 -2.07
C CYS A 4 6.95 9.68 -2.01
N LEU A 5 7.75 10.15 -2.97
CA LEU A 5 8.13 11.56 -3.06
C LEU A 5 6.92 12.44 -3.43
N GLN A 6 6.08 11.96 -4.36
CA GLN A 6 4.82 12.63 -4.70
C GLN A 6 3.90 12.72 -3.49
N PHE A 7 3.77 11.63 -2.72
CA PHE A 7 3.02 11.63 -1.46
C PHE A 7 3.55 12.68 -0.47
N CYS A 8 4.86 12.70 -0.21
CA CYS A 8 5.47 13.69 0.69
C CYS A 8 5.16 15.11 0.23
N TRP A 9 5.37 15.39 -1.07
CA TRP A 9 5.08 16.69 -1.65
C TRP A 9 3.59 17.07 -1.52
N THR A 10 2.67 16.16 -1.85
CA THR A 10 1.23 16.41 -1.74
C THR A 10 0.79 16.68 -0.30
N VAL A 11 1.38 16.00 0.69
CA VAL A 11 1.06 16.22 2.12
C VAL A 11 1.65 17.53 2.63
N GLU A 12 2.88 17.86 2.24
CA GLU A 12 3.56 19.08 2.69
C GLU A 12 2.94 20.36 2.11
N ASN A 13 2.34 20.28 0.93
CA ASN A 13 1.72 21.42 0.23
C ASN A 13 0.19 21.44 0.32
N GLN A 14 -0.41 20.67 1.24
CA GLN A 14 -1.86 20.67 1.44
C GLN A 14 -2.31 21.90 2.25
N ASP A 15 -2.66 22.97 1.55
CA ASP A 15 -3.35 24.12 2.15
C ASP A 15 -4.84 23.81 2.34
N GLY A 16 -5.23 23.56 3.58
CA GLY A 16 -6.61 23.70 4.02
C GLY A 16 -7.54 22.53 3.74
N PHE A 17 -7.88 22.19 2.48
CA PHE A 17 -8.90 21.15 2.21
C PHE A 17 -9.11 20.82 0.71
N THR A 18 -8.12 20.44 -0.11
CA THR A 18 -8.44 20.18 -1.55
C THR A 18 -7.46 19.32 -2.37
N ASN A 19 -7.03 18.13 -1.92
CA ASN A 19 -6.39 17.18 -2.85
C ASN A 19 -6.60 15.70 -2.49
N THR A 20 -7.83 15.35 -2.08
CA THR A 20 -8.19 13.95 -1.80
C THR A 20 -8.06 13.05 -3.03
N ALA A 21 -8.44 13.55 -4.22
CA ALA A 21 -8.35 12.80 -5.47
C ALA A 21 -6.89 12.44 -5.85
N GLU A 22 -5.94 13.37 -5.69
CA GLU A 22 -4.53 13.09 -5.95
C GLU A 22 -3.99 12.05 -4.97
N LEU A 23 -4.36 12.15 -3.69
CA LEU A 23 -3.96 11.19 -2.67
C LEU A 23 -4.56 9.79 -2.92
N GLU A 24 -5.82 9.71 -3.35
CA GLU A 24 -6.48 8.47 -3.76
C GLU A 24 -5.74 7.82 -4.94
N GLN A 25 -5.39 8.62 -5.96
CA GLN A 25 -4.62 8.13 -7.10
C GLN A 25 -3.23 7.61 -6.69
N ILE A 26 -2.51 8.34 -5.83
CA ILE A 26 -1.21 7.90 -5.30
C ILE A 26 -1.36 6.59 -4.55
N THR A 27 -2.41 6.47 -3.73
CA THR A 27 -2.73 5.25 -2.97
C THR A 27 -3.01 4.07 -3.88
N GLU A 28 -3.84 4.25 -4.91
CA GLU A 28 -4.18 3.20 -5.87
C GLU A 28 -2.93 2.70 -6.62
N GLU A 29 -2.10 3.62 -7.13
CA GLU A 29 -0.89 3.27 -7.87
C GLU A 29 0.17 2.62 -6.97
N PHE A 30 0.28 3.05 -5.71
CA PHE A 30 1.13 2.40 -4.73
C PHE A 30 0.66 0.97 -4.43
N ASN A 31 -0.64 0.78 -4.26
CA ASN A 31 -1.25 -0.53 -4.04
C ASN A 31 -1.03 -1.46 -5.25
N LYS A 32 -1.21 -0.99 -6.48
CA LYS A 32 -0.92 -1.79 -7.68
C LYS A 32 0.53 -2.25 -7.72
N LYS A 33 1.48 -1.33 -7.49
CA LYS A 33 2.92 -1.64 -7.53
C LYS A 33 3.35 -2.59 -6.42
N SER A 34 2.86 -2.38 -5.19
CA SER A 34 3.20 -3.23 -4.04
C SER A 34 2.59 -4.64 -4.17
N ASN A 35 1.35 -4.78 -4.67
CA ASN A 35 0.75 -6.07 -4.98
C ASN A 35 1.50 -6.83 -6.10
N SER A 36 1.92 -6.11 -7.14
CA SER A 36 2.74 -6.69 -8.21
C SER A 36 4.08 -7.21 -7.67
N LEU A 37 4.75 -6.42 -6.83
CA LEU A 37 6.00 -6.84 -6.17
C LEU A 37 5.80 -8.09 -5.29
N TYR A 38 4.75 -8.12 -4.48
CA TYR A 38 4.41 -9.30 -3.67
C TYR A 38 4.17 -10.53 -4.55
N THR A 39 3.43 -10.39 -5.65
CA THR A 39 3.17 -11.47 -6.62
C THR A 39 4.45 -12.03 -7.22
N ILE A 40 5.41 -11.18 -7.60
CA ILE A 40 6.70 -11.60 -8.11
C ILE A 40 7.49 -12.36 -7.04
N LEU A 41 7.60 -11.79 -5.83
CA LEU A 41 8.40 -12.35 -4.74
C LEU A 41 7.86 -13.68 -4.22
N ARG A 42 6.53 -13.83 -4.14
CA ARG A 42 5.90 -15.08 -3.67
C ARG A 42 5.95 -16.21 -4.69
N SER A 43 6.40 -15.95 -5.91
CA SER A 43 6.56 -17.01 -6.92
C SER A 43 7.51 -18.09 -6.40
N SER A 44 7.22 -19.36 -6.71
CA SER A 44 7.99 -20.52 -6.23
C SER A 44 9.48 -20.41 -6.56
N ARG A 45 9.81 -19.72 -7.66
CA ARG A 45 11.18 -19.48 -8.11
C ARG A 45 11.99 -18.57 -7.19
N LEU A 46 11.35 -17.62 -6.50
CA LEU A 46 12.03 -16.67 -5.61
C LEU A 46 11.86 -17.04 -4.13
N ALA A 47 10.67 -17.47 -3.72
CA ALA A 47 10.40 -17.84 -2.33
C ALA A 47 11.17 -19.09 -1.87
N GLY A 48 11.41 -20.05 -2.78
CA GLY A 48 12.17 -21.28 -2.53
C GLY A 48 13.65 -21.20 -2.90
N SER A 49 14.13 -20.05 -3.40
CA SER A 49 15.51 -19.94 -3.89
C SER A 49 16.54 -19.94 -2.77
N GLN A 50 17.49 -20.87 -2.81
CA GLN A 50 18.67 -20.84 -1.94
C GLN A 50 19.70 -19.77 -2.37
N ARG A 51 19.63 -19.29 -3.62
CA ARG A 51 20.59 -18.31 -4.18
C ARG A 51 20.29 -16.87 -3.78
N ALA A 52 19.09 -16.58 -3.27
CA ALA A 52 18.67 -15.23 -2.92
C ALA A 52 17.97 -15.19 -1.53
N PRO A 53 18.68 -15.53 -0.44
CA PRO A 53 18.10 -15.62 0.90
C PRO A 53 17.53 -14.28 1.40
N PHE A 54 18.08 -13.16 0.93
CA PHE A 54 17.61 -11.81 1.26
C PHE A 54 16.21 -11.52 0.69
N LEU A 55 15.85 -12.05 -0.49
CA LEU A 55 14.51 -11.88 -1.05
C LEU A 55 13.46 -12.64 -0.23
N ARG A 56 13.82 -13.81 0.30
CA ARG A 56 12.95 -14.54 1.23
C ARG A 56 12.73 -13.76 2.52
N ARG A 57 13.80 -13.20 3.11
CA ARG A 57 13.68 -12.35 4.30
C ARG A 57 12.84 -11.11 4.03
N PHE A 58 13.01 -10.51 2.85
CA PHE A 58 12.23 -9.36 2.42
C PHE A 58 10.74 -9.72 2.26
N LEU A 59 10.42 -10.83 1.58
CA LEU A 59 9.04 -11.31 1.43
C LEU A 59 8.35 -11.55 2.78
N LEU A 60 9.04 -12.14 3.75
CA LEU A 60 8.50 -12.36 5.10
C LEU A 60 8.14 -11.05 5.81
N ARG A 61 9.00 -10.03 5.67
CA ARG A 61 8.76 -8.69 6.24
C ARG A 61 7.64 -7.97 5.49
N LEU A 62 7.63 -8.08 4.16
CA LEU A 62 6.62 -7.47 3.31
C LEU A 62 5.23 -8.03 3.62
N ASN A 63 5.11 -9.34 3.77
CA ASN A 63 3.86 -10.03 4.08
C ASN A 63 3.68 -10.30 5.58
N PHE A 64 4.14 -9.37 6.44
CA PHE A 64 3.94 -9.46 7.88
C PHE A 64 2.44 -9.53 8.21
N ASN A 65 2.06 -10.37 9.18
CA ASN A 65 0.66 -10.67 9.50
C ASN A 65 -0.20 -11.10 8.29
N SER A 66 0.44 -11.69 7.28
CA SER A 66 -0.21 -12.10 6.03
C SER A 66 -0.95 -10.96 5.33
N PHE A 67 -0.55 -9.70 5.51
CA PHE A 67 -1.26 -8.53 4.99
C PHE A 67 -1.55 -8.64 3.49
N PHE A 68 -0.52 -8.84 2.65
CA PHE A 68 -0.71 -8.94 1.20
C PHE A 68 -1.46 -10.21 0.80
N GLU A 69 -1.28 -11.30 1.53
CA GLU A 69 -2.02 -12.54 1.29
C GLU A 69 -3.52 -12.36 1.58
N ALA A 70 -3.86 -11.71 2.69
CA ALA A 70 -5.22 -11.42 3.11
C ALA A 70 -5.88 -10.39 2.17
N THR A 71 -5.14 -9.36 1.74
CA THR A 71 -5.58 -8.40 0.72
C THR A 71 -5.86 -9.09 -0.62
N ALA A 72 -4.96 -9.96 -1.10
CA ALA A 72 -5.16 -10.70 -2.34
C ALA A 72 -6.36 -11.68 -2.29
N LYS A 73 -6.66 -12.21 -1.10
CA LYS A 73 -7.84 -13.06 -0.85
C LYS A 73 -9.13 -12.25 -0.61
N GLY A 74 -9.08 -10.91 -0.65
CA GLY A 74 -10.23 -10.05 -0.37
C GLY A 74 -10.68 -10.02 1.09
N VAL A 75 -9.86 -10.54 2.01
CA VAL A 75 -10.14 -10.60 3.46
C VAL A 75 -9.92 -9.24 4.11
N LEU A 76 -8.93 -8.48 3.63
CA LEU A 76 -8.71 -7.09 3.99
C LEU A 76 -9.31 -6.20 2.89
N ASN A 77 -10.52 -5.70 3.12
CA ASN A 77 -11.25 -4.81 2.21
C ASN A 77 -10.66 -3.38 2.23
N ILE A 78 -9.39 -3.22 1.86
CA ILE A 78 -8.69 -1.91 1.92
C ILE A 78 -9.26 -0.93 0.86
N VAL A 79 -10.05 -1.41 -0.10
CA VAL A 79 -10.66 -0.58 -1.15
C VAL A 79 -11.88 0.22 -0.68
N ARG A 80 -12.46 0.00 0.51
CA ARG A 80 -13.56 0.86 0.97
C ARG A 80 -13.61 0.98 2.49
N SER A 81 -13.05 2.07 2.98
CA SER A 81 -13.81 3.13 3.66
C SER A 81 -12.82 4.18 4.10
N HIS A 82 -12.80 5.31 3.40
CA HIS A 82 -12.36 6.58 3.97
C HIS A 82 -12.96 6.64 5.38
N PRO A 83 -12.19 6.83 6.47
CA PRO A 83 -12.81 7.23 7.72
C PRO A 83 -13.48 8.55 7.41
N ALA A 84 -14.82 8.54 7.38
CA ALA A 84 -15.58 9.77 7.44
C ALA A 84 -15.20 10.38 8.79
N LEU A 85 -14.28 11.34 8.78
CA LEU A 85 -14.02 12.15 9.95
C LEU A 85 -15.38 12.70 10.37
N PRO A 86 -15.83 12.46 11.61
CA PRO A 86 -17.08 13.03 12.06
C PRO A 86 -16.94 14.54 11.92
N VAL A 87 -17.72 15.12 11.01
CA VAL A 87 -17.92 16.56 10.96
C VAL A 87 -18.46 16.92 12.33
N LEU A 88 -17.61 17.51 13.17
CA LEU A 88 -18.02 18.07 14.45
C LEU A 88 -18.83 19.32 14.12
N ASN A 89 -20.06 19.11 13.67
CA ASN A 89 -21.02 20.16 13.46
C ASN A 89 -21.95 20.19 14.68
N GLN A 90 -22.07 21.41 15.19
CA GLN A 90 -23.17 22.01 15.94
C GLN A 90 -23.03 22.11 17.47
N PRO A 91 -23.65 23.13 18.08
CA PRO A 91 -24.26 24.36 17.54
C PRO A 91 -23.46 25.63 17.83
#